data_AF-A0A2V9WCU5-F1
#
_entry.id   AF-A0A2V9WCU5-F1
#
_cell.length_a   1.000
_cell.length_b   1.000
_cell.length_c   1.000
_cell.angle_alpha   90.00
_cell.angle_beta   90.00
_cell.angle_gamma   90.00
#
_symmetry.space_group_name_H-M   'P 1'
#
loop_
_entity.id
_entity.type
_entity.pdbx_description
1 polymer ?
#
loop_
_entity_poly.entity_id
_entity_poly.type
_entity_poly.pdbx_seq_one_letter_code
_entity_poly.pdbx_strand_id
1 'polypeptide(L)' 'MYQGKRDTIIDGPIHFTTSDQAAHLPTLYQFTAADAGSHTFTDFVLPTPGDQTITVSDYDATPIAGSTTIMVTASGNSQ' A
#
# COMPACT_ATOMS: atom_id res chain seq x y z
N MET A 1 1.56 -8.13 -15.88
CA MET A 1 1.36 -8.81 -17.19
C MET A 1 -0.05 -9.38 -17.18
N TYR A 2 -1.02 -8.70 -17.79
CA TYR A 2 -2.30 -9.30 -18.15
C TYR A 2 -2.18 -9.78 -19.60
N GLN A 3 -2.45 -11.06 -19.87
CA GLN A 3 -2.47 -11.62 -21.23
C GLN A 3 -1.19 -11.41 -22.07
N GLY A 4 0.00 -11.45 -21.46
CA GLY A 4 1.27 -11.47 -22.20
C GLY A 4 1.68 -10.15 -22.89
N LYS A 5 1.01 -9.03 -22.60
CA LYS A 5 1.50 -7.68 -22.94
C LYS A 5 1.94 -6.96 -21.67
N ARG A 6 2.92 -6.05 -21.81
CA ARG A 6 3.14 -5.02 -20.77
C ARG A 6 1.80 -4.33 -20.59
N ASP A 7 1.35 -4.34 -19.35
CA ASP A 7 0.04 -3.84 -18.98
C ASP A 7 0.13 -2.31 -19.00
N THR A 8 -0.33 -1.70 -20.09
CA THR A 8 -0.40 -0.25 -20.29
C THR A 8 -1.68 0.34 -19.69
N ILE A 9 -2.30 -0.38 -18.74
CA ILE A 9 -3.42 0.09 -17.92
C ILE A 9 -2.97 0.27 -16.46
N ILE A 10 -1.80 -0.26 -16.05
CA ILE A 10 -1.21 0.01 -14.73
C ILE A 10 -0.41 1.33 -14.78
N ASP A 11 -1.08 2.37 -15.25
CA ASP A 11 -0.50 3.69 -15.47
C ASP A 11 -0.95 4.67 -14.36
N GLY A 12 -1.95 4.25 -13.57
CA GLY A 12 -2.52 5.04 -12.50
C GLY A 12 -1.62 5.10 -11.28
N PRO A 13 -1.67 6.20 -10.50
CA PRO A 13 -0.97 6.28 -9.23
C PRO A 13 -1.42 5.17 -8.28
N ILE A 14 -0.48 4.57 -7.56
CA ILE A 14 -0.76 3.65 -6.47
C ILE A 14 -1.33 4.43 -5.30
N HIS A 15 -2.45 3.93 -4.77
CA HIS A 15 -3.13 4.44 -3.60
C HIS A 15 -3.13 3.41 -2.47
N PHE A 16 -2.95 3.89 -1.24
CA PHE A 16 -2.98 3.08 -0.04
C PHE A 16 -4.18 3.45 0.82
N THR A 17 -4.84 2.44 1.37
CA THR A 17 -5.84 2.58 2.42
C THR A 17 -5.56 1.60 3.55
N THR A 18 -6.10 1.87 4.74
CA THR A 18 -5.98 0.95 5.87
C THR A 18 -7.22 0.98 6.77
N SER A 19 -7.42 -0.10 7.55
CA SER A 19 -8.40 -0.14 8.63
C SER A 19 -8.02 0.74 9.84
N ASP A 20 -6.75 1.11 9.98
CA ASP A 20 -6.28 2.00 11.05
C ASP A 20 -6.66 3.45 10.75
N GLN A 21 -7.66 3.97 11.47
CA GLN A 21 -8.15 5.33 11.28
C GLN A 21 -7.16 6.42 11.71
N ALA A 22 -6.17 6.07 12.52
CA ALA A 22 -5.12 6.99 12.98
C ALA A 22 -3.86 6.95 12.10
N ALA A 23 -3.87 6.17 11.01
CA ALA A 23 -2.68 5.95 10.20
C ALA A 23 -2.19 7.19 9.47
N HIS A 24 -0.86 7.22 9.27
CA HIS A 24 -0.22 8.06 8.26
C HIS A 24 0.26 7.15 7.14
N LEU A 25 -0.26 7.39 5.93
CA LEU A 25 0.05 6.60 4.74
C LEU A 25 0.87 7.45 3.75
N PRO A 26 1.70 6.81 2.90
CA PRO A 26 2.35 7.50 1.79
C PRO A 26 1.32 8.18 0.88
N THR A 27 1.75 9.27 0.24
CA THR A 27 1.00 9.90 -0.83
C THR A 27 0.86 8.97 -2.05
N LEU A 28 -0.01 9.34 -2.99
CA LEU A 28 -0.11 8.66 -4.28
C LEU A 28 1.27 8.51 -4.94
N TYR A 29 1.54 7.33 -5.49
CA TYR A 29 2.84 7.02 -6.09
C TYR A 29 2.71 6.52 -7.53
N GLN A 30 3.36 7.19 -8.47
CA GLN A 30 3.41 6.73 -9.86
C GLN A 30 4.70 5.94 -10.10
N PHE A 31 4.55 4.69 -10.54
CA PHE A 31 5.70 3.88 -10.95
C PHE A 31 6.45 4.53 -12.11
N THR A 32 7.77 4.48 -12.02
CA THR A 32 8.69 4.95 -13.04
C THR A 32 9.45 3.78 -13.65
N ALA A 33 10.18 4.03 -14.73
CA ALA A 33 11.08 3.02 -15.29
C ALA A 33 12.18 2.58 -14.32
N ALA A 34 12.56 3.44 -13.35
CA ALA A 34 13.62 3.15 -12.38
C ALA A 34 13.23 2.07 -11.37
N ASP A 35 11.94 1.89 -11.11
CA ASP A 35 11.42 0.89 -10.18
C ASP A 35 11.54 -0.54 -10.72
N ALA A 36 11.67 -0.69 -12.04
CA ALA A 36 11.82 -2.00 -12.70
C ALA A 36 10.75 -3.04 -12.26
N GLY A 37 9.54 -2.58 -11.91
CA GLY A 37 8.42 -3.41 -11.46
C GLY A 37 8.34 -3.66 -9.95
N SER A 38 9.16 -3.00 -9.12
CA SER A 38 9.12 -3.11 -7.66
C SER A 38 9.47 -1.78 -6.99
N HIS A 39 8.71 -1.40 -5.96
CA HIS A 39 8.98 -0.21 -5.17
C HIS A 39 8.83 -0.53 -3.68
N THR A 40 9.73 0.00 -2.84
CA THR A 40 9.67 -0.14 -1.38
C THR A 40 9.20 1.16 -0.77
N PHE A 41 8.11 1.09 -0.02
CA PHE A 41 7.55 2.23 0.69
C PHE A 41 7.93 2.15 2.18
N THR A 42 8.50 3.22 2.73
CA THR A 42 8.97 3.25 4.13
C THR A 42 8.14 4.13 5.06
N ASP A 43 7.34 5.05 4.51
CA ASP A 43 6.60 6.06 5.29
C ASP A 43 5.19 5.58 5.69
N PHE A 44 5.11 4.39 6.30
CA PHE A 44 3.87 3.86 6.89
C PHE A 44 3.90 3.97 8.40
N VAL A 45 2.87 4.58 8.98
CA VAL A 45 2.66 4.62 10.43
C VAL A 45 1.26 4.11 10.74
N LEU A 46 1.18 3.04 11.55
CA LEU A 46 -0.06 2.47 12.07
C LEU A 46 -0.07 2.55 13.61
N PRO A 47 -0.66 3.59 14.21
CA PRO A 47 -0.64 3.79 15.65
C PRO A 47 -1.52 2.84 16.43
N THR A 48 -2.54 2.23 15.81
CA THR A 48 -3.58 1.50 16.53
C THR A 48 -3.20 0.03 16.72
N PRO A 49 -3.03 -0.46 17.96
CA PRO A 49 -2.76 -1.87 18.21
C PRO A 49 -3.88 -2.79 17.71
N GLY A 50 -3.52 -4.01 17.32
CA GLY A 50 -4.41 -5.01 16.75
C GLY A 50 -4.15 -5.29 15.28
N ASP A 51 -5.00 -6.11 14.68
CA ASP A 51 -4.92 -6.44 13.26
C ASP A 51 -5.31 -5.22 12.41
N GLN A 52 -4.34 -4.71 11.65
CA GLN A 52 -4.54 -3.65 10.69
C GLN A 52 -4.39 -4.19 9.27
N THR A 53 -5.43 -3.99 8.45
CA THR A 53 -5.40 -4.36 7.04
C THR A 53 -4.94 -3.16 6.22
N ILE A 54 -3.94 -3.37 5.37
CA ILE A 54 -3.49 -2.42 4.36
C ILE A 54 -4.00 -2.91 3.01
N THR A 55 -4.59 -2.01 2.23
CA THR A 55 -4.98 -2.27 0.85
C THR A 55 -4.20 -1.34 -0.07
N VAL A 56 -3.63 -1.91 -1.12
CA VAL A 56 -2.94 -1.23 -2.21
C VAL A 56 -3.82 -1.34 -3.44
N SER A 57 -4.10 -0.24 -4.12
CA SER A 57 -4.89 -0.23 -5.34
C SER A 57 -4.31 0.71 -6.38
N ASP A 58 -4.55 0.42 -7.66
CA ASP A 58 -4.41 1.41 -8.72
C ASP A 58 -5.55 2.44 -8.60
N TYR A 59 -5.21 3.72 -8.55
CA TYR A 59 -6.16 4.82 -8.34
C TYR A 59 -7.06 5.07 -9.56
N ASP A 60 -6.55 4.85 -10.77
CA ASP A 60 -7.28 5.11 -12.02
C ASP A 60 -7.91 3.82 -12.59
N ALA A 61 -7.29 2.66 -12.34
CA ALA A 61 -7.76 1.34 -12.73
C ALA A 61 -8.24 0.53 -11.51
N THR A 62 -9.53 0.68 -11.21
CA THR A 62 -10.20 0.05 -10.05
C THR A 62 -10.19 -1.49 -9.93
N PRO A 63 -9.87 -2.35 -10.93
CA PRO A 63 -9.84 -3.80 -10.66
C PRO A 63 -8.53 -4.30 -10.02
N ILE A 64 -7.45 -3.50 -9.98
CA ILE A 64 -6.16 -3.95 -9.45
C ILE A 64 -6.04 -3.52 -7.98
N ALA A 65 -6.27 -4.48 -7.08
CA ALA A 65 -6.04 -4.29 -5.66
C ALA A 65 -5.43 -5.54 -5.02
N GLY A 66 -4.60 -5.32 -4.01
CA GLY A 66 -4.06 -6.35 -3.13
C GLY A 66 -4.13 -5.88 -1.68
N SER A 67 -4.28 -6.80 -0.74
CA SER A 67 -4.31 -6.47 0.68
C SER A 67 -3.48 -7.42 1.51
N THR A 68 -3.05 -6.93 2.66
CA THR A 68 -2.35 -7.71 3.68
C THR A 68 -2.77 -7.25 5.06
N THR A 69 -2.79 -8.15 6.02
CA THR A 69 -3.11 -7.85 7.42
C THR A 69 -1.85 -7.99 8.26
N ILE A 70 -1.57 -6.97 9.06
CA ILE A 70 -0.43 -6.95 9.98
C ILE A 70 -0.91 -6.75 11.40
N MET A 71 -0.38 -7.55 12.33
CA MET A 71 -0.64 -7.39 13.75
C MET A 71 0.25 -6.27 14.30
N VAL A 72 -0.35 -5.13 14.63
CA VAL A 72 0.32 -4.04 15.33
C VAL A 72 0.31 -4.35 16.82
N THR A 73 1.49 -4.60 17.39
CA THR A 73 1.59 -4.79 18.84
C THR A 73 1.65 -3.43 19.53
N ALA A 74 0.96 -3.30 20.68
CA ALA A 74 1.13 -2.12 21.52
C ALA A 74 2.61 -2.04 21.93
N SER A 75 3.19 -0.84 21.89
CA SER A 75 4.47 -0.62 22.56
C SER A 75 4.23 -0.93 24.04
N GLY A 76 4.83 -2.01 24.53
CA GLY A 76 4.80 -2.31 25.95
C GLY A 76 5.36 -1.10 26.68
N ASN A 77 4.54 -0.44 27.52
CA ASN A 77 5.03 0.57 28.44
C ASN A 77 6.11 -0.09 29.31
N SER A 78 7.38 0.08 28.94
CA SER A 78 8.46 -0.13 29.89
C SER A 78 8.39 1.06 30.84
N GLN A 79 7.77 0.83 32.00
CA GLN A 79 7.88 1.68 33.18
C GLN A 79 9.35 1.92 33.52
#